data_AF-A0A9E5WSW5-F1
#
_entry.id   AF-A0A9E5WSW5-F1
#
_cell.length_a   1.000
_cell.length_b   1.000
_cell.length_c   1.000
_cell.angle_alpha   90.00
_cell.angle_beta   90.00
_cell.angle_gamma   90.00
#
_symmetry.space_group_name_H-M   'P 1'
#
loop_
_entity.id
_entity.type
_entity.pdbx_description
1 polymer ?
#
loop_
_entity_poly.entity_id
_entity_poly.type
_entity_poly.pdbx_seq_one_letter_code
_entity_poly.pdbx_strand_id
1 'polypeptide(L)' 'MINDPIVEDVYRARQKILDECHNDLAEWIERLRDAERQHPQRLVTRDDVQRRRRLKQEHIDRK' A
#
# COMPACT_ATOMS: atom_id res chain seq x y z
N MET A 1 15.77 4.98 -15.56
CA MET A 1 15.13 4.77 -14.25
C MET A 1 13.97 5.75 -14.16
N ILE A 2 12.79 5.28 -13.76
CA ILE A 2 11.62 6.15 -13.63
C ILE A 2 11.82 6.93 -12.32
N ASN A 3 12.17 8.22 -12.42
CA ASN A 3 12.28 9.13 -11.27
C ASN A 3 10.86 9.55 -10.82
N ASP A 4 10.05 8.58 -10.40
CA ASP A 4 8.73 8.85 -9.84
C ASP A 4 8.89 9.06 -8.32
N PRO A 5 8.55 10.26 -7.80
CA PRO A 5 8.68 10.55 -6.37
C PRO A 5 7.83 9.62 -5.49
N ILE A 6 6.72 9.06 -6.01
CA ILE A 6 5.89 8.10 -5.28
C ILE A 6 6.64 6.77 -5.12
N VAL A 7 7.36 6.35 -6.16
CA VAL A 7 8.13 5.11 -6.14
C VAL A 7 9.27 5.21 -5.13
N GLU A 8 9.96 6.36 -5.10
CA GLU A 8 11.00 6.65 -4.12
C GLU A 8 10.47 6.62 -2.67
N ASP A 9 9.30 7.22 -2.42
CA ASP A 9 8.66 7.19 -1.11
C ASP A 9 8.28 5.77 -0.67
N VAL A 10 7.80 4.94 -1.59
CA VAL A 10 7.50 3.52 -1.33
C VAL A 10 8.78 2.76 -0.96
N TYR A 11 9.88 2.99 -1.67
CA TYR A 11 11.16 2.35 -1.35
C TYR A 11 11.70 2.77 0.01
N ARG A 12 11.63 4.06 0.36
CA ARG A 12 12.03 4.59 1.67
C ARG A 12 11.21 4.01 2.80
N ALA A 13 9.89 3.95 2.63
CA ALA A 13 9.00 3.33 3.60
C ALA A 13 9.35 1.85 3.80
N ARG A 14 9.58 1.11 2.71
CA ARG A 14 10.00 -0.30 2.77
C ARG A 14 11.31 -0.48 3.53
N GLN A 15 12.32 0.34 3.26
CA GLN A 15 13.62 0.23 3.92
C GLN A 15 13.50 0.50 5.42
N LYS A 16 12.79 1.55 5.81
CA LYS A 16 12.55 1.87 7.22
C LYS A 16 11.88 0.71 7.96
N ILE A 17 10.90 0.07 7.33
CA ILE A 17 10.20 -1.07 7.93
C ILE A 17 11.11 -2.29 8.09
N LEU A 18 12.00 -2.55 7.11
CA LEU A 18 12.99 -3.63 7.20
C LEU A 18 14.02 -3.37 8.30
N ASP A 19 14.48 -2.13 8.43
CA ASP A 19 15.41 -1.72 9.48
C ASP A 19 14.77 -1.87 10.87
N GLU A 20 13.49 -1.49 11.01
CA GLU A 20 12.70 -1.67 12.23
C GLU A 20 12.45 -3.14 12.59
N CYS A 21 12.56 -4.06 11.63
CA CYS A 21 12.41 -5.50 11.86
C CYS A 21 13.76 -6.22 11.93
N HIS A 22 14.87 -5.50 12.08
CA HIS A 22 16.23 -6.07 12.15
C HIS A 22 16.59 -7.02 10.98
N ASN A 23 16.01 -6.80 9.80
CA ASN A 23 16.06 -7.71 8.65
C ASN A 23 15.43 -9.10 8.87
N ASP A 24 14.62 -9.28 9.92
CA ASP A 24 13.79 -10.46 10.14
C ASP A 24 12.46 -10.33 9.36
N LEU A 25 12.39 -11.06 8.26
CA LEU A 25 11.21 -11.12 7.40
C LEU A 25 10.00 -11.74 8.11
N ALA A 26 10.22 -12.71 9.00
CA ALA A 26 9.14 -13.38 9.71
C ALA A 26 8.48 -12.42 10.71
N GLU A 27 9.29 -11.67 11.47
CA GLU A 27 8.81 -10.65 12.38
C GLU A 27 8.00 -9.57 11.64
N TRP A 28 8.48 -9.15 10.46
CA TRP A 28 7.77 -8.18 9.64
C TRP A 28 6.41 -8.70 9.16
N ILE A 29 6.34 -9.95 8.70
CA ILE A 29 5.08 -10.56 8.25
C ILE A 29 4.06 -10.64 9.40
N GLU A 30 4.49 -10.98 10.61
CA GLU A 30 3.61 -11.01 11.78
C GLU A 30 3.08 -9.61 12.13
N ARG A 31 3.93 -8.57 12.09
CA ARG A 31 3.49 -7.18 12.29
C ARG A 31 2.46 -6.74 11.25
N LEU A 32 2.63 -7.12 9.98
CA LEU A 32 1.65 -6.82 8.93
C LEU A 32 0.32 -7.53 9.18
N ARG A 33 0.35 -8.80 9.60
CA ARG A 33 -0.87 -9.57 9.96
C ARG A 33 -1.60 -8.93 11.14
N ASP A 34 -0.88 -8.49 12.15
CA ASP A 34 -1.47 -7.81 13.29
C ASP A 34 -2.09 -6.46 12.89
N ALA A 35 -1.41 -5.69 12.03
CA ALA A 35 -1.94 -4.44 11.50
C ALA A 35 -3.20 -4.66 10.63
N GLU A 36 -3.25 -5.72 9.82
CA GLU A 36 -4.47 -6.11 9.08
C GLU A 36 -5.63 -6.42 10.02
N ARG A 37 -5.39 -7.17 11.11
CA ARG A 37 -6.43 -7.50 12.11
C ARG A 37 -6.94 -6.26 12.84
N GLN A 38 -6.05 -5.32 13.18
CA GLN A 38 -6.40 -4.10 13.91
C GLN A 38 -7.11 -3.05 13.03
N HIS A 39 -6.79 -3.05 11.73
CA HIS A 39 -7.27 -2.02 10.80
C HIS A 39 -7.79 -2.61 9.48
N PRO A 40 -8.82 -3.48 9.49
CA PRO A 40 -9.34 -4.13 8.29
C PRO A 40 -9.87 -3.14 7.24
N GLN A 41 -10.30 -1.94 7.65
CA GLN A 41 -10.75 -0.88 6.76
C GLN A 41 -9.64 -0.23 5.92
N ARG A 42 -8.36 -0.43 6.30
CA ARG A 42 -7.20 0.11 5.58
C ARG A 42 -6.68 -0.85 4.51
N LEU A 43 -7.15 -2.10 4.52
CA LEU A 43 -6.86 -3.07 3.48
C LEU A 43 -7.52 -2.62 2.18
N VAL A 44 -6.73 -2.62 1.11
CA VAL A 44 -7.20 -2.25 -0.23
C VAL A 44 -7.06 -3.49 -1.10
N THR A 45 -8.19 -4.03 -1.55
CA THR A 45 -8.20 -5.14 -2.48
C THR A 45 -8.03 -4.65 -3.91
N ARG A 46 -7.67 -5.56 -4.82
CA ARG A 46 -7.63 -5.27 -6.25
C ARG A 46 -8.99 -4.79 -6.76
N ASP A 47 -10.08 -5.38 -6.26
CA ASP A 47 -11.44 -5.01 -6.65
C ASP A 47 -11.79 -3.59 -6.17
N ASP A 48 -11.32 -3.17 -5.00
CA ASP A 48 -11.46 -1.80 -4.51
C ASP A 48 -10.77 -0.80 -5.44
N VAL A 49 -9.54 -1.12 -5.88
CA VAL A 49 -8.79 -0.28 -6.82
C VAL A 49 -9.53 -0.19 -8.16
N GLN A 50 -9.99 -1.31 -8.70
CA GLN A 50 -10.72 -1.34 -9.96
C GLN A 50 -12.06 -0.59 -9.88
N ARG A 51 -12.77 -0.71 -8.76
CA ARG A 51 -14.01 0.04 -8.50
C ARG A 51 -13.74 1.54 -8.43
N ARG A 52 -12.74 1.97 -7.67
CA ARG A 52 -12.34 3.39 -7.57
C ARG A 52 -11.90 3.95 -8.92
N ARG A 53 -11.21 3.15 -9.74
CA ARG A 53 -10.81 3.54 -11.10
C ARG A 53 -12.02 3.78 -12.01
N ARG A 54 -13.00 2.88 -11.98
CA ARG A 54 -14.27 3.03 -12.73
C ARG A 54 -15.04 4.29 -12.31
N LEU A 55 -15.22 4.48 -11.01
CA LEU A 55 -15.91 5.66 -10.46
C LEU A 55 -15.23 6.99 -10.84
N LYS A 56 -13.89 7.04 -10.83
CA LYS A 56 -13.15 8.21 -11.30
C LYS A 56 -13.37 8.48 -12.79
N GLN A 57 -13.39 7.44 -13.62
CA GLN A 57 -13.61 7.59 -15.06
C GLN A 57 -15.02 8.11 -15.35
N GLU A 58 -16.05 7.54 -14.72
CA GLU A 58 -17.44 8.01 -14.86
C GLU A 58 -17.64 9.45 -14.41
N HIS A 59 -16.89 9.93 -13.41
CA HIS A 59 -16.95 11.34 -12.97
C HIS A 59 -16.28 12.29 -13.97
N ILE A 60 -15.24 11.83 -14.67
CA ILE A 60 -14.59 12.60 -15.74
C ILE A 60 -15.53 12.69 -16.95
N ASP A 61 -16.18 11.59 -17.32
CA ASP A 61 -17.05 11.52 -18.50
C ASP A 61 -18.38 12.30 -18.33
N ARG A 62 -18.75 12.68 -17.10
CA ARG A 62 -19.94 13.50 -16.78
C ARG A 62 -19.65 15.00 -16.67
N LYS A 63 -18.41 15.43 -16.80
CA LYS A 63 -18.00 16.85 -16.80
C LYS A 63 -17.74 17.33 -18.22
#